data_AF-A0ABD1ERH3-F1
#
_entry.id   AF-A0ABD1ERH3-F1
#
_cell.length_a   1.000
_cell.length_b   1.000
_cell.length_c   1.000
_cell.angle_alpha   90.00
_cell.angle_beta   90.00
_cell.angle_gamma   90.00
#
_symmetry.space_group_name_H-M   'P 1'
#
loop_
_entity.id
_entity.type
_entity.pdbx_description
1 polymer ?
#
loop_
_entity_poly.entity_id
_entity_poly.type
_entity_poly.pdbx_seq_one_letter_code
_entity_poly.pdbx_strand_id
1 'polypeptide(L)'
;MFLVFNKLCFSKVTMSHVQNVRLLYKLVLKLHRGLPEELSVLGTKYARDEFRRHKTCPPEVAIIFMREWTNYAITLAKQLGAKDYNDKKQFGAELSGELLDNLRDEQLMQLYELMKASQAPRDNNT
;
A
#
# COMPACT_ATOMS: atom_id res chain seq x y z
N MET A 1 31.38 -36.26 16.07
CA MET A 1 31.28 -35.31 17.20
C MET A 1 30.34 -34.20 16.76
N PHE A 2 29.20 -34.10 17.46
CA PHE A 2 28.01 -33.34 17.10
C PHE A 2 28.24 -31.83 17.11
N LEU A 3 27.63 -31.12 16.16
CA LEU A 3 26.98 -29.84 16.45
C LEU A 3 25.55 -29.92 15.94
N VAL A 4 24.66 -30.03 16.93
CA VAL A 4 23.22 -30.12 16.82
C VAL A 4 22.69 -28.80 16.25
N PHE A 5 22.07 -28.86 15.07
CA PHE A 5 21.18 -27.81 14.59
C PHE A 5 20.11 -27.60 15.66
N ASN A 6 20.15 -26.44 16.29
CA ASN A 6 19.28 -26.13 17.41
C ASN A 6 17.83 -26.19 16.93
N LYS A 7 17.10 -27.13 17.51
CA LYS A 7 15.67 -27.37 17.33
C LYS A 7 14.94 -26.19 17.97
N LEU A 8 14.89 -25.06 17.27
CA LEU A 8 13.92 -24.02 17.55
C LEU A 8 12.56 -24.61 17.21
N CYS A 9 11.90 -25.15 18.24
CA CYS A 9 10.46 -25.27 18.28
C CYS A 9 9.87 -23.90 17.92
N PHE A 10 9.56 -23.70 16.65
CA PHE A 10 8.58 -22.73 16.21
C PHE A 10 7.25 -23.22 16.81
N SER A 11 6.99 -22.88 18.07
CA SER A 11 5.60 -22.79 18.51
C SER A 11 4.93 -21.84 17.51
N LYS A 12 3.82 -22.24 16.88
CA LYS A 12 3.02 -21.34 16.07
C LYS A 12 2.45 -20.28 17.00
N VAL A 13 3.24 -19.25 17.31
CA VAL A 13 2.77 -18.09 18.05
C VAL A 13 1.78 -17.39 17.14
N THR A 14 0.49 -17.54 17.43
CA THR A 14 -0.56 -16.82 16.72
C THR A 14 -0.56 -15.39 17.22
N MET A 15 -0.23 -14.44 16.35
CA MET A 15 -0.32 -13.02 16.66
C MET A 15 -1.78 -12.61 16.82
N SER A 16 -2.08 -11.82 17.83
CA SER A 16 -3.40 -11.19 17.98
C SER A 16 -3.70 -10.26 16.81
N HIS A 17 -4.99 -10.03 16.53
CA HIS A 17 -5.41 -9.10 15.48
C HIS A 17 -4.77 -7.71 15.66
N VAL A 18 -4.75 -7.18 16.89
CA VAL A 18 -4.15 -5.87 17.20
C VAL A 18 -2.64 -5.84 16.89
N GLN A 19 -1.92 -6.94 17.16
CA GLN A 19 -0.50 -7.04 16.80
C GLN A 19 -0.31 -7.05 15.28
N ASN A 20 -1.14 -7.80 14.54
CA ASN A 20 -1.10 -7.84 13.08
C ASN A 20 -1.40 -6.46 12.46
N VAL A 21 -2.41 -5.75 12.95
CA VAL A 21 -2.74 -4.38 12.52
C VAL A 21 -1.54 -3.44 12.75
N ARG A 22 -0.92 -3.49 13.93
CA ARG A 22 0.25 -2.65 14.25
C ARG A 22 1.46 -2.98 13.38
N LEU A 23 1.68 -4.26 13.09
CA LEU A 23 2.77 -4.70 12.21
C LEU A 23 2.54 -4.17 10.80
N LEU A 24 1.34 -4.36 10.25
CA LEU A 24 0.99 -3.90 8.90
C LEU A 24 1.12 -2.37 8.78
N TYR A 25 0.58 -1.63 9.76
CA TYR A 25 0.70 -0.18 9.80
C TYR A 25 2.16 0.29 9.79
N LYS A 26 3.02 -0.30 10.63
CA LYS A 26 4.46 0.02 10.66
C LYS A 26 5.16 -0.35 9.36
N LEU A 27 4.79 -1.48 8.75
CA LEU A 27 5.34 -1.92 7.46
C LEU A 27 5.00 -0.92 6.35
N VAL A 28 3.74 -0.52 6.23
CA VAL A 28 3.29 0.48 5.25
C VAL A 28 4.07 1.79 5.40
N LEU A 29 4.17 2.31 6.64
CA LEU A 29 4.94 3.54 6.89
C LEU A 29 6.44 3.39 6.58
N LYS A 30 7.01 2.20 6.78
CA LYS A 30 8.40 1.91 6.41
C LYS A 30 8.58 1.89 4.90
N LEU A 31 7.65 1.28 4.17
CA LEU A 31 7.70 1.21 2.70
C LEU A 31 7.54 2.59 2.06
N HIS A 32 6.69 3.46 2.60
CA HIS A 32 6.54 4.84 2.08
C HIS A 32 7.84 5.64 2.09
N ARG A 33 8.77 5.37 3.01
CA ARG A 33 10.09 6.04 3.03
C ARG A 33 10.97 5.70 1.82
N GLY A 34 10.63 4.66 1.06
CA GLY A 34 11.30 4.31 -0.19
C GLY A 34 10.68 4.96 -1.43
N LEU A 35 9.58 5.70 -1.29
CA LEU A 35 8.90 6.38 -2.39
C LEU A 35 9.50 7.78 -2.65
N PRO A 36 9.31 8.34 -3.86
CA PRO A 36 9.50 9.76 -4.13
C PRO A 36 8.80 10.63 -3.09
N GLU A 37 9.37 11.79 -2.78
CA GLU A 37 8.97 12.62 -1.65
C GLU A 37 7.47 12.96 -1.66
N GLU A 38 6.95 13.39 -2.81
CA GLU A 38 5.56 13.80 -2.96
C GLU A 38 4.61 12.62 -2.71
N LEU A 39 4.93 11.44 -3.25
CA LEU A 39 4.16 10.21 -3.05
C LEU A 39 4.23 9.73 -1.59
N SER A 40 5.41 9.86 -0.96
CA SER A 40 5.64 9.47 0.43
C SER A 40 4.81 10.33 1.40
N VAL A 41 4.81 11.66 1.21
CA VAL A 41 4.06 12.60 2.05
C VAL A 41 2.56 12.35 1.91
N LEU A 42 2.06 12.30 0.68
CA LEU A 42 0.64 12.07 0.38
C LEU A 42 0.19 10.71 0.94
N GLY A 43 0.89 9.64 0.60
CA GLY A 43 0.55 8.28 1.01
C GLY A 43 0.61 8.10 2.52
N THR A 44 1.61 8.69 3.19
CA THR A 44 1.74 8.61 4.66
C THR A 44 0.59 9.30 5.37
N LYS A 45 0.17 10.47 4.90
CA LYS A 45 -1.01 11.15 5.45
C LYS A 45 -2.26 10.29 5.25
N TYR A 46 -2.49 9.81 4.04
CA TYR A 46 -3.64 8.98 3.71
C TYR A 46 -3.71 7.69 4.54
N ALA A 47 -2.61 6.94 4.65
CA ALA A 47 -2.57 5.71 5.44
C ALA A 47 -2.84 5.94 6.93
N ARG A 48 -2.33 7.03 7.51
CA ARG A 48 -2.66 7.40 8.91
C ARG A 48 -4.15 7.61 9.10
N ASP A 49 -4.77 8.35 8.19
CA ASP A 49 -6.19 8.66 8.24
C ASP A 49 -7.03 7.39 8.07
N GLU A 50 -6.69 6.53 7.12
CA GLU A 50 -7.42 5.28 6.86
C GLU A 50 -7.35 4.28 8.02
N PHE A 51 -6.16 4.02 8.57
CA PHE A 51 -6.03 3.15 9.75
C PHE A 51 -6.73 3.75 10.97
N ARG A 52 -6.82 5.07 11.07
CA ARG A 52 -7.56 5.74 12.16
C ARG A 52 -9.07 5.55 12.01
N ARG A 53 -9.61 5.73 10.79
CA ARG A 53 -11.03 5.55 10.48
C ARG A 53 -11.50 4.12 10.72
N HIS A 54 -10.62 3.14 10.48
CA HIS A 54 -10.96 1.72 10.63
C HIS A 54 -10.71 1.13 12.02
N LYS A 55 -10.35 1.93 13.04
CA LYS A 55 -10.10 1.44 14.41
C LYS A 55 -11.29 0.73 15.04
N THR A 56 -12.51 1.12 14.71
CA THR A 56 -13.75 0.63 15.30
C THR A 56 -14.70 0.06 14.25
N CYS A 57 -14.17 -0.41 13.12
CA CYS A 57 -14.99 -1.02 12.09
C CYS A 57 -15.46 -2.43 12.50
N PRO A 58 -16.58 -2.93 11.92
CA PRO A 58 -17.03 -4.29 12.16
C PRO A 58 -15.98 -5.35 11.75
N PRO A 59 -15.97 -6.54 12.38
CA PRO A 59 -14.99 -7.58 12.10
C PRO A 59 -14.89 -7.97 10.62
N GLU A 60 -16.01 -8.06 9.91
CA GLU A 60 -16.09 -8.38 8.49
C GLU A 60 -15.38 -7.32 7.63
N VAL A 61 -15.54 -6.04 7.97
CA VAL A 61 -14.86 -4.93 7.30
C VAL A 61 -13.37 -4.96 7.63
N ALA A 62 -13.00 -5.28 8.87
CA ALA A 62 -11.61 -5.39 9.30
C ALA A 62 -10.85 -6.48 8.53
N ILE A 63 -11.49 -7.61 8.22
CA ILE A 63 -10.88 -8.68 7.42
C ILE A 63 -10.54 -8.19 6.01
N ILE A 64 -11.50 -7.53 5.35
CA ILE A 64 -11.31 -6.98 4.00
C ILE A 64 -10.21 -5.90 4.04
N PHE A 65 -10.28 -4.99 5.01
CA PHE A 65 -9.27 -3.94 5.21
C PHE A 65 -7.87 -4.55 5.34
N MET A 66 -7.69 -5.53 6.23
CA MET A 66 -6.39 -6.17 6.43
C MET A 66 -5.88 -6.86 5.17
N ARG A 67 -6.76 -7.49 4.39
CA ARG A 67 -6.39 -8.13 3.12
C ARG A 67 -5.91 -7.10 2.10
N GLU A 68 -6.71 -6.05 1.84
CA GLU A 68 -6.37 -5.04 0.83
C GLU A 68 -5.11 -4.26 1.20
N TRP A 69 -4.93 -3.89 2.47
CA TRP A 69 -3.70 -3.20 2.91
C TRP A 69 -2.47 -4.10 2.90
N THR A 70 -2.64 -5.42 3.09
CA THR A 70 -1.55 -6.39 2.92
C THR A 70 -1.18 -6.52 1.44
N ASN A 71 -2.16 -6.60 0.54
CA ASN A 71 -1.93 -6.62 -0.91
C ASN A 71 -1.19 -5.37 -1.36
N TYR A 72 -1.63 -4.18 -0.90
CA TYR A 72 -0.95 -2.92 -1.14
C TYR A 72 0.51 -2.94 -0.69
N ALA A 73 0.79 -3.38 0.54
CA ALA A 73 2.15 -3.48 1.06
C ALA A 73 3.02 -4.46 0.25
N ILE A 74 2.47 -5.60 -0.19
CA ILE A 74 3.18 -6.57 -1.05
C ILE A 74 3.53 -5.95 -2.39
N THR A 75 2.57 -5.29 -3.05
CA THR A 75 2.79 -4.61 -4.33
C THR A 75 3.86 -3.53 -4.19
N LEU A 76 3.77 -2.71 -3.15
CA LEU A 76 4.74 -1.65 -2.89
C LEU A 76 6.13 -2.19 -2.62
N ALA A 77 6.25 -3.27 -1.83
CA ALA A 77 7.52 -3.94 -1.58
C ALA A 77 8.16 -4.50 -2.87
N LYS A 78 7.35 -5.08 -3.76
CA LYS A 78 7.82 -5.56 -5.08
C LYS A 78 8.34 -4.40 -5.93
N GLN A 79 7.59 -3.31 -6.04
CA GLN A 79 8.01 -2.12 -6.79
C GLN A 79 9.26 -1.47 -6.20
N LEU A 80 9.40 -1.49 -4.86
CA LEU A 80 10.58 -0.97 -4.18
C LEU A 80 11.82 -1.88 -4.33
N GLY A 81 11.62 -3.19 -4.37
CA GLY A 81 12.68 -4.19 -4.50
C GLY A 81 13.12 -4.48 -5.94
N ALA A 82 12.33 -4.08 -6.94
CA ALA A 82 12.70 -4.19 -8.34
C ALA A 82 13.97 -3.35 -8.61
N LYS A 83 15.06 -4.03 -8.99
CA LYS A 83 16.23 -3.38 -9.59
C LYS A 83 15.86 -3.04 -11.02
N ASP A 84 15.43 -1.81 -11.24
CA ASP A 84 15.28 -1.32 -12.60
C ASP A 84 16.67 -1.06 -13.18
N TYR A 85 17.04 -1.75 -14.24
CA TYR A 85 18.32 -1.57 -14.94
C TYR A 85 18.26 -0.33 -15.86
N ASN A 86 17.06 0.21 -16.09
CA ASN A 86 16.76 1.31 -17.00
C ASN A 86 16.04 2.46 -16.27
N ASP A 87 16.75 3.14 -15.38
CA ASP A 87 16.58 4.53 -14.89
C ASP A 87 15.20 5.15 -14.53
N LYS A 88 14.07 4.44 -14.58
CA LYS A 88 12.78 4.97 -14.10
C LYS A 88 11.98 3.92 -13.36
N LYS A 89 12.24 3.85 -12.06
CA LYS A 89 11.44 3.08 -11.11
C LYS A 89 9.98 3.56 -11.17
N GLN A 90 9.13 2.76 -11.80
CA GLN A 90 7.71 3.06 -11.95
C GLN A 90 6.93 2.62 -10.70
N PHE A 91 6.07 3.49 -10.19
CA PHE A 91 5.18 3.21 -9.08
C PHE A 91 3.73 3.18 -9.55
N GLY A 92 2.92 2.34 -8.91
CA GLY A 92 1.53 2.10 -9.29
C GLY A 92 1.35 0.97 -10.31
N ALA A 93 0.10 0.67 -10.62
CA ALA A 93 -0.29 -0.35 -11.59
C ALA A 93 -1.43 0.19 -12.44
N GLU A 94 -1.58 -0.35 -13.64
CA GLU A 94 -2.72 -0.03 -14.50
C GLU A 94 -4.02 -0.52 -13.85
N LEU A 95 -5.09 0.27 -13.99
CA LEU A 95 -6.41 -0.09 -13.49
C LEU A 95 -7.04 -1.08 -14.47
N SER A 96 -7.52 -2.22 -13.96
CA SER A 96 -8.25 -3.18 -14.80
C SER A 96 -9.62 -2.63 -15.20
N GLY A 97 -10.15 -3.07 -16.35
CA GLY A 97 -11.50 -2.73 -16.78
C GLY A 97 -12.56 -3.08 -15.72
N GLU A 98 -12.44 -4.26 -15.11
CA GLU A 98 -13.32 -4.68 -14.01
C GLU A 98 -13.32 -3.71 -12.82
N LEU A 99 -12.16 -3.11 -12.49
CA LEU A 99 -12.09 -2.15 -11.39
C LEU A 99 -12.77 -0.83 -11.78
N LEU A 100 -12.66 -0.42 -13.04
CA LEU A 100 -13.34 0.77 -13.56
C LEU A 100 -14.87 0.56 -13.58
N ASP A 101 -15.34 -0.62 -13.97
CA ASP A 101 -16.77 -0.95 -14.00
C ASP A 101 -17.42 -0.94 -12.60
N ASN A 102 -16.61 -1.08 -11.54
CA ASN A 102 -17.08 -1.01 -10.15
C ASN A 102 -17.12 0.43 -9.58
N LEU A 103 -16.70 1.43 -10.34
CA LEU A 103 -16.76 2.83 -9.94
C LEU A 103 -18.11 3.44 -10.31
N ARG A 104 -18.64 4.32 -9.45
CA ARG A 104 -19.80 5.14 -9.80
C ARG A 104 -19.44 6.15 -10.88
N ASP A 105 -20.43 6.61 -11.64
CA ASP A 105 -20.25 7.60 -12.71
C ASP A 105 -19.50 8.85 -12.23
N GLU A 106 -19.80 9.37 -11.04
CA GLU A 106 -19.09 10.54 -10.52
C GLU A 106 -17.62 10.24 -10.19
N GLN A 107 -17.32 9.02 -9.75
CA GLN A 107 -15.95 8.58 -9.43
C GLN A 107 -15.14 8.36 -10.71
N LEU A 108 -15.76 7.81 -11.75
CA LEU A 108 -15.17 7.69 -13.08
C LEU A 108 -14.84 9.06 -13.65
N MET A 109 -15.78 10.00 -13.55
CA MET A 109 -15.57 11.37 -14.02
C MET A 109 -14.41 12.05 -13.26
N GLN A 110 -14.36 11.92 -11.93
CA GLN A 110 -13.26 12.46 -11.12
C GLN A 110 -11.91 11.86 -11.51
N LEU A 111 -11.86 10.55 -11.72
CA LEU A 111 -10.64 9.86 -12.15
C LEU A 111 -10.18 10.34 -13.53
N TYR A 112 -11.12 10.53 -14.46
CA TYR A 112 -10.84 11.06 -15.79
C TYR A 112 -10.31 12.51 -15.76
N GLU A 113 -10.92 13.38 -14.95
CA GLU A 113 -10.41 14.75 -14.76
C GLU A 113 -9.01 14.76 -14.14
N LEU A 114 -8.76 13.88 -13.16
CA LEU A 114 -7.43 13.73 -12.57
C LEU A 114 -6.39 13.29 -13.62
N MET A 115 -6.73 12.33 -14.48
CA MET A 115 -5.87 11.89 -15.58
C MET A 115 -5.50 13.08 -16.48
N LYS A 116 -6.49 13.85 -16.95
CA LYS A 116 -6.24 15.04 -17.78
C LYS A 116 -5.35 16.06 -17.07
N ALA A 117 -5.62 16.36 -15.80
CA ALA A 117 -4.83 17.31 -15.02
C ALA A 117 -3.36 16.85 -14.86
N SER A 118 -3.12 15.54 -14.70
CA SER A 118 -1.76 14.99 -14.57
C SER A 118 -0.94 14.99 -15.86
N GLN A 119 -1.59 15.04 -17.02
CA GLN A 119 -0.96 15.08 -18.35
C GLN A 119 -0.77 16.51 -18.88
N ALA A 120 -1.42 17.49 -18.24
CA ALA A 120 -1.29 18.89 -18.61
C ALA A 120 0.18 19.35 -18.46
N PRO A 121 0.71 20.15 -19.41
CA PRO A 121 2.03 20.75 -19.27
C PRO A 121 2.15 21.50 -17.95
N ARG A 122 3.28 21.37 -17.26
CA ARG A 122 3.57 22.22 -16.11
C ARG A 122 3.80 23.64 -16.62
N ASP A 123 2.92 24.57 -16.24
CA ASP A 123 3.13 25.99 -16.48
C ASP A 123 4.34 26.44 -15.64
N ASN A 124 5.51 26.56 -16.28
CA ASN A 124 6.78 26.90 -15.62
C ASN A 124 6.89 28.40 -15.24
N ASN A 125 5.79 29.04 -14.86
CA ASN A 125 5.76 30.49 -14.68
C ASN A 125 5.04 30.90 -13.37
N THR A 126 5.64 30.58 -12.23
CA THR A 126 5.52 31.35 -10.97
C THR A 126 6.71 31.03 -10.06
#